data_AF-A0A3D2RZ27-F1
#
_entry.id   AF-A0A3D2RZ27-F1
#
_cell.length_a   1.000
_cell.length_b   1.000
_cell.length_c   1.000
_cell.angle_alpha   90.00
_cell.angle_beta   90.00
_cell.angle_gamma   90.00
#
_symmetry.space_group_name_H-M   'P 1'
#
loop_
_entity.id
_entity.type
_entity.pdbx_description
1 polymer ?
#
loop_
_entity_poly.entity_id
_entity_poly.type
_entity_poly.pdbx_seq_one_letter_code
_entity_poly.pdbx_strand_id
1 'polypeptide(L)'
;MVKLTQKIRPDRQTISACRCLKTAIRWCFLYILAITVSADPPSKVMTLREQYSQFAASGSGNIVNGRKIFEDKEKANCKSCHTVNDQGGSVGPDLSTIGDTYNKEHLINTLLDPSANISPGYSTTIIVTTEGVMHTGILKSASVEEIVLSSTDGAIVKIAVDEIDQRRASQVSVMPEGIEDLISKQEFLDLIAYLQNLRESTSKATRSSEISDEIGILTKTVQLTPFHPAEHCFNQPVWISEHPVLEDVFIVLEHRTAKIWLLSKKTNQDLKTLFADFSIEVSDGPWEGLVCIAFHPNFHQNRKYYLKHEMIEEGQRYTIVVEKLTSENFRSDSGRASRQLLKIKQP
;
A
#
# COMPACT_ATOMS: atom_id res chain seq x y z
N MET A 1 -3.45 44.33 -42.40
CA MET A 1 -3.25 43.70 -43.73
C MET A 1 -3.63 42.24 -43.63
N VAL A 2 -4.63 41.79 -44.43
CA VAL A 2 -4.66 40.54 -45.25
C VAL A 2 -4.02 39.28 -44.59
N LYS A 3 -4.65 38.13 -44.36
CA LYS A 3 -5.80 37.42 -44.97
C LYS A 3 -6.15 36.18 -44.11
N LEU A 4 -7.44 35.81 -44.13
CA LEU A 4 -8.06 34.46 -44.36
C LEU A 4 -7.30 33.21 -43.84
N THR A 5 -7.91 32.27 -43.10
CA THR A 5 -9.05 31.40 -43.50
C THR A 5 -9.70 30.73 -42.26
N GLN A 6 -11.00 30.95 -42.01
CA GLN A 6 -12.11 29.98 -42.16
C GLN A 6 -11.84 28.48 -41.86
N LYS A 7 -12.45 27.98 -40.77
CA LYS A 7 -13.43 26.88 -40.83
C LYS A 7 -14.44 26.96 -39.66
N ILE A 8 -15.71 27.01 -40.06
CA ILE A 8 -16.99 27.12 -39.33
C ILE A 8 -17.55 25.68 -39.28
N ARG A 9 -18.30 25.13 -38.30
CA ARG A 9 -19.11 25.55 -37.12
C ARG A 9 -19.40 24.30 -36.26
N PRO A 10 -19.82 24.47 -34.99
CA PRO A 10 -20.63 23.49 -34.27
C PRO A 10 -22.12 23.92 -34.12
N ASP A 11 -22.92 22.92 -33.78
CA ASP A 11 -24.08 22.93 -32.86
C ASP A 11 -25.55 23.16 -33.32
N ARG A 12 -26.39 22.43 -32.56
CA ARG A 12 -27.84 22.29 -32.41
C ARG A 12 -28.72 23.53 -32.63
N GLN A 13 -29.92 23.29 -33.16
CA GLN A 13 -31.15 24.05 -32.90
C GLN A 13 -32.28 23.03 -32.64
N THR A 14 -32.87 22.85 -31.45
CA THR A 14 -33.89 23.66 -30.73
C THR A 14 -35.10 24.16 -31.53
N ILE A 15 -36.14 23.31 -31.53
CA ILE A 15 -37.53 23.57 -31.10
C ILE A 15 -38.08 24.98 -31.34
N SER A 16 -38.96 25.10 -32.33
CA SER A 16 -39.93 26.20 -32.45
C SER A 16 -41.34 25.70 -32.14
N ALA A 17 -41.99 26.39 -31.21
CA ALA A 17 -43.37 26.17 -30.81
C ALA A 17 -44.37 26.65 -31.88
N CYS A 18 -45.45 25.90 -32.07
CA CYS A 18 -46.66 26.37 -32.71
C CYS A 18 -47.86 25.84 -31.92
N ARG A 19 -48.70 26.74 -31.42
CA ARG A 19 -49.82 26.45 -30.51
C ARG A 19 -51.12 26.80 -31.25
N CYS A 20 -51.97 25.81 -31.52
CA CYS A 20 -53.40 26.06 -31.76
C CYS A 20 -54.27 24.89 -31.25
N LEU A 21 -54.87 25.18 -30.10
CA LEU A 21 -56.10 24.73 -29.47
C LEU A 21 -57.04 23.72 -30.18
N LYS A 22 -57.62 22.86 -29.31
CA LYS A 22 -58.97 22.23 -29.31
C LYS A 22 -59.13 20.81 -29.89
N THR A 23 -59.16 19.86 -28.94
CA THR A 23 -60.20 18.82 -28.73
C THR A 23 -60.69 18.00 -29.92
N ALA A 24 -60.46 16.68 -29.90
CA ALA A 24 -61.47 15.64 -29.64
C ALA A 24 -61.14 14.28 -30.32
N ILE A 25 -61.25 13.20 -29.53
CA ILE A 25 -61.72 11.83 -29.92
C ILE A 25 -60.77 11.00 -30.81
N ARG A 26 -59.98 10.08 -30.22
CA ARG A 26 -60.28 8.66 -29.92
C ARG A 26 -60.40 7.73 -31.15
N TRP A 27 -59.40 6.85 -31.27
CA TRP A 27 -59.48 5.37 -31.34
C TRP A 27 -58.98 4.64 -32.60
N CYS A 28 -58.31 3.52 -32.29
CA CYS A 28 -57.93 2.36 -33.12
C CYS A 28 -56.64 2.44 -33.94
N PHE A 29 -55.52 2.03 -33.34
CA PHE A 29 -54.53 1.21 -34.05
C PHE A 29 -54.00 0.11 -33.12
N LEU A 30 -53.88 -1.09 -33.70
CA LEU A 30 -53.72 -2.39 -33.05
C LEU A 30 -52.43 -2.49 -32.23
N TYR A 31 -52.54 -3.05 -31.02
CA TYR A 31 -51.42 -3.57 -30.24
C TYR A 31 -50.95 -4.89 -30.87
N ILE A 32 -49.83 -4.86 -31.61
CA ILE A 32 -49.03 -6.06 -31.84
C ILE A 32 -48.03 -6.13 -30.68
N LEU A 33 -48.27 -7.06 -29.76
CA LEU A 33 -47.38 -7.35 -28.65
C LEU A 33 -46.13 -8.07 -29.22
N ALA A 34 -45.11 -7.31 -29.61
CA ALA A 34 -43.80 -7.86 -29.87
C ALA A 34 -43.19 -8.28 -28.52
N ILE A 35 -43.30 -9.56 -28.18
CA ILE A 35 -42.54 -10.15 -27.08
C ILE A 35 -41.10 -10.27 -27.56
N THR A 36 -40.30 -9.23 -27.33
CA THR A 36 -38.85 -9.36 -27.41
C THR A 36 -38.41 -10.15 -26.19
N VAL A 37 -38.14 -11.45 -26.37
CA VAL A 37 -37.30 -12.19 -25.43
C VAL A 37 -35.92 -11.55 -25.52
N SER A 38 -35.63 -10.64 -24.60
CA SER A 38 -34.25 -10.23 -24.34
C SER A 38 -33.57 -11.45 -23.74
N ALA A 39 -32.78 -12.16 -24.53
CA ALA A 39 -31.84 -13.11 -23.96
C ALA A 39 -30.92 -12.31 -23.02
N ASP A 40 -30.89 -12.67 -21.74
CA ASP A 40 -29.93 -12.10 -20.81
C ASP A 40 -28.52 -12.30 -21.39
N PRO A 41 -27.64 -11.29 -21.32
CA PRO A 41 -26.26 -11.47 -21.73
C PRO A 41 -25.65 -12.65 -20.96
N PRO A 42 -24.80 -13.48 -21.59
CA PRO A 42 -24.22 -14.64 -20.93
C PRO A 42 -23.57 -14.17 -19.63
N SER A 43 -24.00 -14.76 -18.50
CA SER A 43 -23.42 -14.48 -17.20
C SER A 43 -21.91 -14.65 -17.30
N LYS A 44 -21.15 -13.63 -16.89
CA LYS A 44 -19.68 -13.64 -16.89
C LYS A 44 -19.22 -14.92 -16.19
N VAL A 45 -18.60 -15.85 -16.93
CA VAL A 45 -18.07 -17.08 -16.34
C VAL A 45 -16.95 -16.67 -15.40
N MET A 46 -17.13 -17.00 -14.12
CA MET A 46 -16.21 -16.63 -13.06
C MET A 46 -14.91 -17.43 -13.20
N THR A 47 -13.77 -16.73 -13.17
CA THR A 47 -12.42 -17.33 -13.21
C THR A 47 -12.19 -18.23 -12.00
N LEU A 48 -11.21 -19.14 -12.08
CA LEU A 48 -10.89 -20.03 -10.96
C LEU A 48 -10.49 -19.24 -9.70
N ARG A 49 -9.66 -18.22 -9.86
CA ARG A 49 -9.28 -17.28 -8.80
C ARG A 49 -10.50 -16.60 -8.16
N GLU A 50 -11.42 -16.05 -8.96
CA GLU A 50 -12.65 -15.43 -8.45
C GLU A 50 -13.51 -16.45 -7.68
N GLN A 51 -13.55 -17.72 -8.12
CA GLN A 51 -14.25 -18.80 -7.40
C GLN A 51 -13.62 -19.12 -6.04
N TYR A 52 -12.28 -19.18 -5.95
CA TYR A 52 -11.58 -19.41 -4.69
C TYR A 52 -11.79 -18.24 -3.73
N SER A 53 -11.66 -17.01 -4.23
CA SER A 53 -11.90 -15.80 -3.45
C SER A 53 -13.31 -15.77 -2.86
N GLN A 54 -14.34 -16.04 -3.68
CA GLN A 54 -15.74 -16.04 -3.23
C GLN A 54 -16.02 -17.14 -2.21
N PHE A 55 -15.52 -18.36 -2.46
CA PHE A 55 -15.69 -19.49 -1.53
C PHE A 55 -15.01 -19.20 -0.20
N ALA A 56 -13.77 -18.71 -0.24
CA ALA A 56 -13.00 -18.45 0.95
C ALA A 56 -13.58 -17.30 1.78
N ALA A 57 -14.12 -16.25 1.16
CA ALA A 57 -14.72 -15.11 1.86
C ALA A 57 -15.84 -15.54 2.82
N SER A 58 -16.72 -16.45 2.39
CA SER A 58 -17.93 -16.84 3.11
C SER A 58 -17.80 -18.07 4.01
N GLY A 59 -16.78 -18.90 3.83
CA GLY A 59 -16.59 -20.14 4.60
C GLY A 59 -15.75 -19.99 5.87
N SER A 60 -15.72 -21.05 6.68
CA SER A 60 -14.77 -21.23 7.78
C SER A 60 -13.93 -22.48 7.56
N GLY A 61 -12.64 -22.41 7.85
CA GLY A 61 -11.70 -23.52 7.65
C GLY A 61 -11.28 -24.21 8.94
N ASN A 62 -10.70 -25.40 8.81
CA ASN A 62 -10.11 -26.16 9.90
C ASN A 62 -8.61 -25.84 10.05
N ILE A 63 -8.23 -25.27 11.21
CA ILE A 63 -6.86 -24.86 11.53
C ILE A 63 -5.87 -26.03 11.46
N VAL A 64 -6.26 -27.22 11.94
CA VAL A 64 -5.38 -28.40 11.98
C VAL A 64 -5.10 -28.90 10.57
N ASN A 65 -6.09 -28.90 9.69
CA ASN A 65 -5.90 -29.23 8.29
C ASN A 65 -5.08 -28.15 7.57
N GLY A 66 -5.36 -26.87 7.84
CA GLY A 66 -4.63 -25.76 7.25
C GLY A 66 -3.14 -25.82 7.54
N ARG A 67 -2.77 -26.19 8.78
CA ARG A 67 -1.37 -26.46 9.12
C ARG A 67 -0.77 -27.58 8.29
N LYS A 68 -1.50 -28.68 8.06
CA LYS A 68 -1.00 -29.77 7.21
C LYS A 68 -0.73 -29.27 5.80
N ILE A 69 -1.64 -28.49 5.22
CA ILE A 69 -1.47 -27.90 3.88
C ILE A 69 -0.26 -26.96 3.83
N PHE A 70 -0.07 -26.12 4.86
CA PHE A 70 1.10 -25.25 4.99
C PHE A 70 2.43 -26.01 4.97
N GLU A 71 2.47 -27.17 5.62
CA GLU A 71 3.66 -28.03 5.76
C GLU A 71 3.82 -29.05 4.61
N ASP A 72 2.82 -29.21 3.75
CA ASP A 72 2.76 -30.23 2.69
C ASP A 72 3.66 -29.84 1.50
N LYS A 73 4.69 -30.66 1.25
CA LYS A 73 5.70 -30.42 0.22
C LYS A 73 5.20 -30.60 -1.21
N GLU A 74 4.12 -31.36 -1.41
CA GLU A 74 3.57 -31.65 -2.73
C GLU A 74 2.43 -30.69 -3.10
N LYS A 75 1.91 -29.96 -2.11
CA LYS A 75 0.83 -28.99 -2.26
C LYS A 75 1.35 -27.56 -2.13
N ALA A 76 1.00 -26.87 -1.05
CA ALA A 76 1.29 -25.44 -0.90
C ALA A 76 2.76 -25.17 -0.51
N ASN A 77 3.41 -26.11 0.19
CA ASN A 77 4.82 -26.09 0.57
C ASN A 77 5.29 -24.75 1.18
N CYS A 78 4.41 -24.03 1.88
CA CYS A 78 4.68 -22.69 2.40
C CYS A 78 5.85 -22.71 3.40
N LYS A 79 5.96 -23.78 4.19
CA LYS A 79 7.05 -23.98 5.17
C LYS A 79 8.45 -24.00 4.55
N SER A 80 8.58 -24.31 3.26
CA SER A 80 9.90 -24.29 2.59
C SER A 80 10.51 -22.88 2.50
N CYS A 81 9.67 -21.85 2.44
CA CYS A 81 10.09 -20.46 2.32
C CYS A 81 9.80 -19.64 3.57
N HIS A 82 8.73 -19.95 4.31
CA HIS A 82 8.28 -19.17 5.46
C HIS A 82 8.56 -19.86 6.79
N THR A 83 8.90 -19.04 7.78
CA THR A 83 9.08 -19.45 9.17
C THR A 83 7.78 -19.29 9.95
N VAL A 84 7.52 -20.21 10.88
CA VAL A 84 6.51 -20.08 11.93
C VAL A 84 7.11 -20.62 13.24
N ASN A 85 7.16 -19.79 14.27
CA ASN A 85 7.81 -20.07 15.56
C ASN A 85 9.23 -20.62 15.38
N ASP A 86 10.05 -19.91 14.61
CA ASP A 86 11.44 -20.28 14.27
C ASP A 86 11.60 -21.62 13.52
N GLN A 87 10.53 -22.15 12.94
CA GLN A 87 10.55 -23.37 12.13
C GLN A 87 10.15 -23.09 10.67
N GLY A 88 11.01 -23.44 9.71
CA GLY A 88 10.73 -23.31 8.27
C GLY A 88 11.88 -22.66 7.50
N GLY A 89 11.58 -22.14 6.32
CA GLY A 89 12.51 -21.39 5.48
C GLY A 89 12.62 -19.92 5.85
N SER A 90 13.69 -19.28 5.41
CA SER A 90 13.98 -17.85 5.64
C SER A 90 14.02 -17.01 4.35
N VAL A 91 13.53 -17.59 3.24
CA VAL A 91 13.41 -16.89 1.95
C VAL A 91 12.29 -15.86 2.03
N GLY A 92 11.11 -16.28 2.50
CA GLY A 92 9.95 -15.44 2.76
C GLY A 92 9.89 -14.92 4.21
N PRO A 93 8.96 -14.00 4.50
CA PRO A 93 8.77 -13.45 5.84
C PRO A 93 8.34 -14.49 6.87
N ASP A 94 8.65 -14.20 8.14
CA ASP A 94 8.08 -14.91 9.28
C ASP A 94 6.56 -14.67 9.36
N LEU A 95 5.80 -15.75 9.47
CA LEU A 95 4.34 -15.74 9.51
C LEU A 95 3.78 -16.00 10.92
N SER A 96 4.62 -16.10 11.95
CA SER A 96 4.23 -16.44 13.33
C SER A 96 3.08 -15.60 13.89
N THR A 97 2.98 -14.34 13.46
CA THR A 97 1.97 -13.37 13.90
C THR A 97 1.16 -12.78 12.73
N ILE A 98 1.13 -13.46 11.58
CA ILE A 98 0.50 -12.94 10.37
C ILE A 98 -0.99 -12.66 10.55
N GLY A 99 -1.67 -13.42 11.42
CA GLY A 99 -3.08 -13.24 11.75
C GLY A 99 -3.38 -12.03 12.63
N ASP A 100 -2.37 -11.41 13.26
CA ASP A 100 -2.48 -10.11 13.92
C ASP A 100 -2.25 -8.96 12.92
N THR A 101 -1.48 -9.21 11.86
CA THR A 101 -1.11 -8.19 10.85
C THR A 101 -2.17 -8.03 9.78
N TYR A 102 -2.76 -9.13 9.30
CA TYR A 102 -3.66 -9.12 8.15
C TYR A 102 -5.00 -9.80 8.43
N ASN A 103 -6.05 -9.20 7.87
CA ASN A 103 -7.39 -9.78 7.90
C ASN A 103 -7.55 -10.89 6.85
N LYS A 104 -8.69 -11.59 6.89
CA LYS A 104 -8.99 -12.72 6.01
C LYS A 104 -8.91 -12.38 4.52
N GLU A 105 -9.51 -11.25 4.14
CA GLU A 105 -9.56 -10.80 2.74
C GLU A 105 -8.17 -10.54 2.20
N HIS A 106 -7.32 -9.88 3.00
CA HIS A 106 -5.93 -9.64 2.63
C HIS A 106 -5.17 -10.96 2.44
N LEU A 107 -5.32 -11.93 3.35
CA LEU A 107 -4.67 -13.24 3.21
C LEU A 107 -5.14 -13.98 1.94
N ILE A 108 -6.44 -13.94 1.64
CA ILE A 108 -7.00 -14.53 0.42
C ILE A 108 -6.35 -13.90 -0.82
N ASN A 109 -6.32 -12.57 -0.87
CA ASN A 109 -5.77 -11.84 -2.01
C ASN A 109 -4.27 -12.11 -2.17
N THR A 110 -3.49 -12.10 -1.09
CA THR A 110 -2.05 -12.35 -1.12
C THR A 110 -1.71 -13.77 -1.56
N LEU A 111 -2.50 -14.78 -1.17
CA LEU A 111 -2.29 -16.16 -1.61
C LEU A 111 -2.67 -16.37 -3.08
N LEU A 112 -3.71 -15.69 -3.56
CA LEU A 112 -4.16 -15.79 -4.95
C LEU A 112 -3.32 -14.93 -5.91
N ASP A 113 -2.81 -13.79 -5.45
CA ASP A 113 -1.99 -12.86 -6.23
C ASP A 113 -0.80 -12.32 -5.39
N PRO A 114 0.26 -13.13 -5.20
CA PRO A 114 1.42 -12.75 -4.40
C PRO A 114 2.25 -11.58 -4.97
N SER A 115 2.11 -11.31 -6.27
CA SER A 115 2.83 -10.21 -6.96
C SER A 115 2.12 -8.86 -6.80
N ALA A 116 0.81 -8.85 -6.50
CA ALA A 116 0.05 -7.60 -6.32
C ALA A 116 0.54 -6.73 -5.16
N ASN A 117 1.06 -7.35 -4.09
CA ASN A 117 1.62 -6.64 -2.94
C ASN A 117 2.76 -7.43 -2.28
N ILE A 118 4.00 -7.08 -2.63
CA ILE A 118 5.19 -7.73 -2.09
C ILE A 118 5.64 -7.01 -0.82
N SER A 119 5.78 -7.75 0.30
CA SER A 119 6.20 -7.20 1.58
C SER A 119 7.55 -6.47 1.48
N PRO A 120 7.71 -5.30 2.14
CA PRO A 120 8.98 -4.59 2.19
C PRO A 120 10.13 -5.50 2.66
N GLY A 121 11.28 -5.41 1.98
CA GLY A 121 12.44 -6.27 2.25
C GLY A 121 12.38 -7.66 1.61
N TYR A 122 11.27 -8.04 0.98
CA TYR A 122 11.09 -9.31 0.26
C TYR A 122 10.86 -9.12 -1.24
N SER A 123 11.20 -7.95 -1.78
CA SER A 123 11.20 -7.71 -3.22
C SER A 123 12.29 -8.52 -3.91
N THR A 124 11.91 -9.24 -4.95
CA THR A 124 12.82 -9.99 -5.80
C THR A 124 13.80 -9.03 -6.49
N THR A 125 15.09 -9.28 -6.31
CA THR A 125 16.18 -8.56 -6.97
C THR A 125 16.79 -9.44 -8.05
N ILE A 126 16.98 -8.86 -9.23
CA ILE A 126 17.68 -9.48 -10.37
C ILE A 126 19.02 -8.75 -10.53
N ILE A 127 20.11 -9.50 -10.52
CA ILE A 127 21.47 -9.03 -10.77
C ILE A 127 22.00 -9.74 -12.01
N VAL A 128 22.55 -8.99 -12.94
CA VAL A 128 23.32 -9.51 -14.08
C VAL A 128 24.78 -9.15 -13.84
N THR A 129 25.65 -10.15 -13.82
CA THR A 129 27.09 -9.92 -13.65
C THR A 129 27.72 -9.45 -14.96
N THR A 130 28.92 -8.89 -14.89
CA THR A 130 29.73 -8.50 -16.06
C THR A 130 30.08 -9.68 -16.96
N GLU A 131 30.06 -10.91 -16.42
CA GLU A 131 30.19 -12.16 -17.17
C GLU A 131 28.87 -12.61 -17.83
N GLY A 132 27.77 -11.88 -17.63
CA GLY A 132 26.45 -12.17 -18.17
C GLY A 132 25.65 -13.21 -17.38
N VAL A 133 26.08 -13.56 -16.16
CA VAL A 133 25.35 -14.50 -15.29
C VAL A 133 24.21 -13.77 -14.59
N MET A 134 23.01 -14.35 -14.62
CA MET A 134 21.84 -13.77 -13.96
C MET A 134 21.60 -14.46 -12.61
N HIS A 135 21.59 -13.67 -11.54
CA HIS A 135 21.20 -14.08 -10.20
C HIS A 135 19.85 -13.44 -9.83
N THR A 136 18.96 -14.24 -9.26
CA THR A 136 17.63 -13.79 -8.83
C THR A 136 17.40 -14.23 -7.39
N GLY A 137 16.97 -13.31 -6.53
CA GLY A 137 16.69 -13.64 -5.14
C GLY A 137 16.28 -12.43 -4.30
N ILE A 138 16.01 -12.68 -3.03
CA ILE A 138 15.69 -11.63 -2.05
C ILE A 138 16.99 -11.00 -1.55
N LEU A 139 17.07 -9.67 -1.61
CA LEU A 139 18.20 -8.93 -1.07
C LEU A 139 18.27 -9.09 0.45
N LYS A 140 19.34 -9.70 0.97
CA LYS A 140 19.57 -9.84 2.42
C LYS A 140 20.50 -8.77 2.97
N SER A 141 21.52 -8.39 2.21
CA SER A 141 22.38 -7.24 2.53
C SER A 141 23.01 -6.66 1.27
N ALA A 142 23.42 -5.40 1.35
CA ALA A 142 24.23 -4.74 0.35
C ALA A 142 25.25 -3.85 1.07
N SER A 143 26.51 -3.98 0.70
CA SER A 143 27.62 -3.13 1.13
C SER A 143 28.31 -2.51 -0.09
N VAL A 144 29.39 -1.76 0.15
CA VAL A 144 30.24 -1.24 -0.92
C VAL A 144 31.11 -2.33 -1.58
N GLU A 145 31.26 -3.48 -0.92
CA GLU A 145 32.09 -4.60 -1.38
C GLU A 145 31.23 -5.70 -2.03
N GLU A 146 30.11 -6.07 -1.40
CA GLU A 146 29.29 -7.21 -1.84
C GLU A 146 27.79 -6.97 -1.71
N ILE A 147 27.04 -7.67 -2.55
CA ILE A 147 25.60 -7.86 -2.41
C ILE A 147 25.32 -9.32 -2.07
N VAL A 148 24.46 -9.53 -1.07
CA VAL A 148 24.03 -10.86 -0.65
C VAL A 148 22.56 -11.06 -1.01
N LEU A 149 22.30 -12.04 -1.86
CA LEU A 149 20.96 -12.50 -2.22
C LEU A 149 20.66 -13.83 -1.54
N SER A 150 19.41 -14.03 -1.13
CA SER A 150 18.85 -15.36 -0.85
C SER A 150 18.05 -15.80 -2.07
N SER A 151 18.54 -16.81 -2.76
CA SER A 151 17.92 -17.43 -3.93
C SER A 151 16.62 -18.13 -3.55
N THR A 152 15.80 -18.45 -4.56
CA THR A 152 14.48 -19.08 -4.38
C THR A 152 14.53 -20.48 -3.78
N ASP A 153 15.68 -21.17 -3.91
CA ASP A 153 15.99 -22.46 -3.30
C ASP A 153 16.57 -22.33 -1.88
N GLY A 154 16.70 -21.12 -1.36
CA GLY A 154 17.30 -20.82 -0.06
C GLY A 154 18.82 -20.68 -0.08
N ALA A 155 19.48 -20.83 -1.23
CA ALA A 155 20.92 -20.64 -1.34
C ALA A 155 21.31 -19.17 -1.15
N ILE A 156 22.36 -18.91 -0.37
CA ILE A 156 22.92 -17.57 -0.23
C ILE A 156 23.95 -17.34 -1.33
N VAL A 157 23.72 -16.33 -2.15
CA VAL A 157 24.61 -15.90 -3.24
C VAL A 157 25.23 -14.57 -2.86
N LYS A 158 26.56 -14.54 -2.81
CA LYS A 158 27.34 -13.32 -2.61
C LYS A 158 27.94 -12.90 -3.94
N ILE A 159 27.77 -11.63 -4.31
CA ILE A 159 28.20 -11.08 -5.60
C ILE A 159 28.99 -9.82 -5.29
N ALA A 160 30.24 -9.74 -5.75
CA ALA A 160 31.04 -8.55 -5.54
C ALA A 160 30.48 -7.38 -6.36
N VAL A 161 30.52 -6.17 -5.83
CA VAL A 161 29.88 -5.00 -6.47
C VAL A 161 30.52 -4.67 -7.83
N ASP A 162 31.82 -4.92 -7.99
CA ASP A 162 32.57 -4.75 -9.24
C ASP A 162 32.25 -5.80 -10.30
N GLU A 163 31.66 -6.93 -9.91
CA GLU A 163 31.15 -7.96 -10.81
C GLU A 163 29.74 -7.64 -11.33
N ILE A 164 29.08 -6.57 -10.87
CA ILE A 164 27.69 -6.26 -11.24
C ILE A 164 27.64 -5.34 -12.47
N ASP A 165 27.02 -5.80 -13.54
CA ASP A 165 26.68 -4.98 -14.70
C ASP A 165 25.34 -4.26 -14.50
N GLN A 166 24.30 -5.02 -14.09
CA GLN A 166 22.96 -4.49 -13.90
C GLN A 166 22.31 -5.04 -12.64
N ARG A 167 21.55 -4.18 -11.96
CA ARG A 167 20.72 -4.55 -10.82
C ARG A 167 19.35 -3.91 -10.96
N ARG A 168 18.30 -4.69 -10.78
CA ARG A 168 16.91 -4.19 -10.79
C ARG A 168 16.03 -4.97 -9.83
N ALA A 169 15.02 -4.30 -9.29
CA ALA A 169 13.91 -4.96 -8.61
C ALA A 169 12.93 -5.52 -9.64
N SER A 170 12.39 -6.71 -9.39
CA SER A 170 11.30 -7.30 -10.16
C SER A 170 9.96 -6.97 -9.51
N GLN A 171 8.92 -6.83 -10.33
CA GLN A 171 7.53 -6.71 -9.88
C GLN A 171 6.90 -8.08 -9.59
N VAL A 172 7.62 -9.17 -9.88
CA VAL A 172 7.17 -10.55 -9.66
C VAL A 172 7.72 -11.06 -8.34
N SER A 173 6.83 -11.60 -7.50
CA SER A 173 7.19 -12.19 -6.20
C SER A 173 8.00 -13.48 -6.35
N VAL A 174 8.82 -13.81 -5.33
CA VAL A 174 9.39 -15.16 -5.20
C VAL A 174 8.32 -16.17 -4.75
N MET A 175 7.25 -15.70 -4.10
CA MET A 175 6.12 -16.56 -3.75
C MET A 175 5.41 -17.00 -5.04
N PRO A 176 5.24 -18.31 -5.29
CA PRO A 176 4.63 -18.81 -6.52
C PRO A 176 3.15 -18.42 -6.65
N GLU A 177 2.72 -18.13 -7.88
CA GLU A 177 1.31 -18.00 -8.26
C GLU A 177 0.68 -19.38 -8.52
N GLY A 178 -0.66 -19.45 -8.56
CA GLY A 178 -1.40 -20.65 -8.98
C GLY A 178 -1.65 -21.67 -7.87
N ILE A 179 -1.76 -21.24 -6.61
CA ILE A 179 -2.10 -22.13 -5.50
C ILE A 179 -3.47 -22.80 -5.71
N GLU A 180 -4.38 -22.14 -6.42
CA GLU A 180 -5.69 -22.67 -6.83
C GLU A 180 -5.62 -23.92 -7.71
N ASP A 181 -4.50 -24.16 -8.39
CA ASP A 181 -4.27 -25.37 -9.19
C ASP A 181 -3.70 -26.53 -8.36
N LEU A 182 -3.19 -26.24 -7.16
CA LEU A 182 -2.47 -27.20 -6.31
C LEU A 182 -3.33 -27.77 -5.17
N ILE A 183 -4.29 -26.98 -4.67
CA ILE A 183 -5.13 -27.35 -3.53
C ILE A 183 -6.59 -27.07 -3.82
N SER A 184 -7.49 -27.86 -3.24
CA SER A 184 -8.93 -27.65 -3.33
C SER A 184 -9.37 -26.37 -2.61
N LYS A 185 -10.56 -25.86 -2.96
CA LYS A 185 -11.18 -24.69 -2.29
C LYS A 185 -11.30 -24.86 -0.77
N GLN A 186 -11.57 -26.07 -0.29
CA GLN A 186 -11.65 -26.36 1.15
C GLN A 186 -10.27 -26.33 1.80
N GLU A 187 -9.25 -26.89 1.15
CA GLU A 187 -7.86 -26.84 1.65
C GLU A 187 -7.31 -25.40 1.67
N PHE A 188 -7.66 -24.59 0.68
CA PHE A 188 -7.36 -23.17 0.66
C PHE A 188 -8.00 -22.44 1.84
N LEU A 189 -9.28 -22.71 2.11
CA LEU A 189 -9.99 -22.14 3.25
C LEU A 189 -9.43 -22.61 4.61
N ASP A 190 -9.03 -23.88 4.71
CA ASP A 190 -8.35 -24.44 5.87
C ASP A 190 -6.98 -23.75 6.09
N LEU A 191 -6.20 -23.53 5.02
CA LEU A 191 -4.93 -22.80 5.05
C LEU A 191 -5.13 -21.36 5.55
N ILE A 192 -6.13 -20.65 5.02
CA ILE A 192 -6.50 -19.31 5.51
C ILE A 192 -6.81 -19.35 7.01
N ALA A 193 -7.62 -20.31 7.47
CA ALA A 193 -7.96 -20.43 8.89
C ALA A 193 -6.73 -20.67 9.77
N TYR A 194 -5.75 -21.44 9.30
CA TYR A 194 -4.47 -21.62 9.99
C TYR A 194 -3.70 -20.31 10.10
N LEU A 195 -3.49 -19.59 8.98
CA LEU A 195 -2.76 -18.32 8.95
C LEU A 195 -3.43 -17.26 9.83
N GLN A 196 -4.76 -17.17 9.83
CA GLN A 196 -5.49 -16.25 10.71
C GLN A 196 -5.28 -16.54 12.21
N ASN A 197 -4.96 -17.79 12.57
CA ASN A 197 -4.72 -18.21 13.95
C ASN A 197 -3.25 -18.12 14.38
N LEU A 198 -2.33 -17.75 13.48
CA LEU A 198 -0.95 -17.43 13.82
C LEU A 198 -0.89 -16.01 14.41
N ARG A 199 -0.94 -15.95 15.73
CA ARG A 199 -1.06 -14.72 16.54
C ARG A 199 -0.21 -14.82 17.79
N GLU A 200 0.19 -13.67 18.35
CA GLU A 200 0.92 -13.62 19.62
C GLU A 200 0.10 -14.24 20.77
N SER A 201 0.77 -14.90 21.72
CA SER A 201 0.10 -15.50 22.88
C SER A 201 -0.56 -14.46 23.80
N THR A 202 -0.05 -13.23 23.80
CA THR A 202 -0.56 -12.04 24.50
C THR A 202 -1.79 -11.43 23.83
N SER A 203 -1.94 -11.53 22.49
CA SER A 203 -3.11 -10.99 21.78
C SER A 203 -4.39 -11.82 22.02
N LYS A 204 -4.25 -13.06 22.52
CA LYS A 204 -5.39 -13.84 23.08
C LYS A 204 -5.99 -13.24 24.34
N ALA A 205 -5.25 -12.38 25.05
CA ALA A 205 -5.64 -11.79 26.32
C ALA A 205 -5.71 -10.26 26.21
N THR A 206 -6.65 -9.73 25.41
CA THR A 206 -7.46 -8.52 25.67
C THR A 206 -8.30 -8.27 24.40
N ARG A 207 -9.39 -9.03 24.25
CA ARG A 207 -10.57 -8.54 23.54
C ARG A 207 -11.50 -7.99 24.61
N SER A 208 -11.39 -6.70 24.93
CA SER A 208 -12.52 -6.05 25.58
C SER A 208 -13.69 -6.12 24.60
N SER A 209 -14.90 -6.40 25.09
CA SER A 209 -16.13 -6.50 24.28
C SER A 209 -16.52 -5.21 23.54
N GLU A 210 -15.68 -4.18 23.59
CA GLU A 210 -15.94 -2.82 23.10
C GLU A 210 -15.24 -2.52 21.77
N ILE A 211 -14.25 -3.32 21.35
CA ILE A 211 -13.57 -3.16 20.06
C ILE A 211 -14.01 -4.31 19.14
N SER A 212 -14.80 -3.97 18.12
CA SER A 212 -15.20 -4.91 17.08
C SER A 212 -13.98 -5.42 16.31
N ASP A 213 -13.87 -6.74 16.16
CA ASP A 213 -12.90 -7.39 15.26
C ASP A 213 -13.22 -7.20 13.78
N GLU A 214 -14.42 -6.72 13.49
CA GLU A 214 -14.87 -6.39 12.16
C GLU A 214 -14.74 -4.88 11.96
N ILE A 215 -13.79 -4.49 11.12
CA ILE A 215 -13.86 -3.18 10.46
C ILE A 215 -15.09 -3.25 9.57
N GLY A 216 -16.15 -2.55 9.96
CA GLY A 216 -17.39 -2.53 9.20
C GLY A 216 -17.11 -2.10 7.76
N ILE A 217 -17.39 -3.01 6.81
CA ILE A 217 -17.28 -2.68 5.40
C ILE A 217 -18.37 -1.66 5.09
N LEU A 218 -17.97 -0.52 4.52
CA LEU A 218 -18.92 0.51 4.11
C LEU A 218 -19.83 -0.08 3.03
N THR A 219 -21.12 -0.24 3.36
CA THR A 219 -22.14 -0.76 2.44
C THR A 219 -22.49 0.21 1.31
N LYS A 220 -22.07 1.48 1.45
CA LYS A 220 -22.19 2.52 0.43
C LYS A 220 -20.81 2.81 -0.14
N THR A 221 -20.74 2.83 -1.47
CA THR A 221 -19.54 3.28 -2.19
C THR A 221 -19.19 4.70 -1.76
N VAL A 222 -17.97 4.88 -1.24
CA VAL A 222 -17.43 6.19 -0.91
C VAL A 222 -16.79 6.77 -2.17
N GLN A 223 -17.09 8.02 -2.47
CA GLN A 223 -16.33 8.77 -3.45
C GLN A 223 -15.12 9.38 -2.78
N LEU A 224 -13.93 9.02 -3.26
CA LEU A 224 -12.69 9.69 -2.88
C LEU A 224 -12.55 10.94 -3.73
N THR A 225 -12.53 12.10 -3.08
CA THR A 225 -12.19 13.37 -3.72
C THR A 225 -10.76 13.73 -3.37
N PRO A 226 -9.95 14.25 -4.32
CA PRO A 226 -8.61 14.70 -4.03
C PRO A 226 -8.63 15.73 -2.90
N PHE A 227 -7.77 15.53 -1.90
CA PHE A 227 -7.70 16.41 -0.73
C PHE A 227 -7.14 17.80 -1.06
N HIS A 228 -6.28 17.91 -2.08
CA HIS A 228 -5.69 19.15 -2.57
C HIS A 228 -5.59 19.13 -4.11
N PRO A 229 -5.46 20.29 -4.78
CA PRO A 229 -5.26 20.35 -6.24
C PRO A 229 -3.88 19.81 -6.64
N ALA A 230 -3.73 19.41 -7.91
CA ALA A 230 -2.50 18.83 -8.45
C ALA A 230 -1.27 19.77 -8.38
N GLU A 231 -1.49 21.08 -8.33
CA GLU A 231 -0.44 22.09 -8.13
C GLU A 231 0.24 22.01 -6.76
N HIS A 232 -0.33 21.30 -5.80
CA HIS A 232 0.22 21.10 -4.45
C HIS A 232 0.67 19.66 -4.20
N CYS A 233 0.97 18.89 -5.25
CA CYS A 233 1.52 17.54 -5.12
C CYS A 233 2.73 17.47 -4.17
N PHE A 234 2.77 16.41 -3.38
CA PHE A 234 3.86 16.08 -2.46
C PHE A 234 4.71 14.96 -3.05
N ASN A 235 6.02 15.02 -2.80
CA ASN A 235 6.96 14.00 -3.22
C ASN A 235 7.03 12.88 -2.17
N GLN A 236 6.39 11.74 -2.46
CA GLN A 236 6.37 10.56 -1.58
C GLN A 236 6.03 10.91 -0.12
N PRO A 237 4.82 11.46 0.13
CA PRO A 237 4.40 11.78 1.48
C PRO A 237 4.22 10.49 2.30
N VAL A 238 4.71 10.50 3.53
CA VAL A 238 4.60 9.35 4.46
C VAL A 238 3.83 9.65 5.72
N TRP A 239 3.57 10.94 5.98
CA TRP A 239 2.78 11.37 7.13
C TRP A 239 1.96 12.61 6.78
N ILE A 240 0.72 12.65 7.26
CA ILE A 240 -0.15 13.82 7.23
C ILE A 240 -0.94 13.91 8.54
N SER A 241 -1.05 15.11 9.11
CA SER A 241 -1.93 15.37 10.25
C SER A 241 -2.37 16.83 10.28
N GLU A 242 -3.42 17.13 11.04
CA GLU A 242 -3.76 18.52 11.36
C GLU A 242 -2.65 19.18 12.20
N HIS A 243 -2.48 20.49 12.03
CA HIS A 243 -1.56 21.29 12.82
C HIS A 243 -2.17 21.55 14.21
N PRO A 244 -1.48 21.28 15.34
CA PRO A 244 -2.12 21.30 16.66
C PRO A 244 -2.58 22.67 17.18
N VAL A 245 -2.20 23.75 16.49
CA VAL A 245 -2.47 25.15 16.88
C VAL A 245 -3.14 25.97 15.77
N LEU A 246 -2.93 25.60 14.50
CA LEU A 246 -3.34 26.44 13.37
C LEU A 246 -4.57 25.78 12.76
N GLU A 247 -5.69 26.49 12.78
CA GLU A 247 -6.94 26.02 12.17
C GLU A 247 -6.78 25.86 10.65
N ASP A 248 -7.40 24.82 10.11
CA ASP A 248 -7.39 24.48 8.68
C ASP A 248 -5.98 24.34 8.07
N VAL A 249 -4.97 24.02 8.90
CA VAL A 249 -3.60 23.75 8.42
C VAL A 249 -3.26 22.29 8.66
N PHE A 250 -2.71 21.64 7.65
CA PHE A 250 -2.19 20.29 7.71
C PHE A 250 -0.67 20.30 7.59
N ILE A 251 0.00 19.43 8.34
CA ILE A 251 1.43 19.18 8.23
C ILE A 251 1.62 17.91 7.41
N VAL A 252 2.47 17.98 6.38
CA VAL A 252 2.78 16.86 5.49
C VAL A 252 4.30 16.62 5.47
N LEU A 253 4.72 15.39 5.71
CA LEU A 253 6.13 14.98 5.66
C LEU A 253 6.40 14.23 4.37
N GLU A 254 7.44 14.64 3.66
CA GLU A 254 8.00 13.93 2.52
C GLU A 254 9.20 13.10 2.99
N HIS A 255 9.21 11.81 2.65
CA HIS A 255 10.20 10.86 3.16
C HIS A 255 11.62 11.21 2.68
N ARG A 256 11.84 11.11 1.37
CA ARG A 256 13.17 11.20 0.75
C ARG A 256 13.70 12.61 0.59
N THR A 257 12.82 13.57 0.36
CA THR A 257 13.24 14.98 0.28
C THR A 257 13.56 15.57 1.65
N ALA A 258 13.19 14.85 2.72
CA ALA A 258 13.27 15.28 4.11
C ALA A 258 12.64 16.66 4.36
N LYS A 259 11.60 17.01 3.59
CA LYS A 259 10.88 18.27 3.72
C LYS A 259 9.59 18.09 4.47
N ILE A 260 9.28 19.09 5.28
CA ILE A 260 8.01 19.21 5.98
C ILE A 260 7.29 20.42 5.40
N TRP A 261 6.03 20.24 5.04
CA TRP A 261 5.20 21.24 4.41
C TRP A 261 3.98 21.55 5.28
N LEU A 262 3.54 22.82 5.25
CA LEU A 262 2.22 23.21 5.69
C LEU A 262 1.30 23.33 4.47
N LEU A 263 0.16 22.67 4.52
CA LEU A 263 -0.95 22.84 3.59
C LEU A 263 -2.09 23.56 4.31
N SER A 264 -2.27 24.84 4.02
CA SER A 264 -3.42 25.60 4.53
C SER A 264 -4.61 25.41 3.60
N LYS A 265 -5.73 24.93 4.13
CA LYS A 265 -7.02 24.83 3.43
C LYS A 265 -7.75 26.16 3.58
N LYS A 266 -8.10 26.81 2.48
CA LYS A 266 -9.00 27.98 2.51
C LYS A 266 -10.13 27.76 1.51
N THR A 267 -11.27 28.40 1.74
CA THR A 267 -12.51 28.23 0.96
C THR A 267 -12.31 28.33 -0.56
N ASN A 268 -11.36 29.15 -1.04
CA ASN A 268 -11.15 29.41 -2.46
C ASN A 268 -9.78 29.00 -3.01
N GLN A 269 -8.80 28.72 -2.15
CA GLN A 269 -7.45 28.34 -2.59
C GLN A 269 -6.65 27.71 -1.46
N ASP A 270 -6.11 26.53 -1.73
CA ASP A 270 -5.13 25.90 -0.86
C ASP A 270 -3.78 26.65 -0.94
N LEU A 271 -2.97 26.55 0.11
CA LEU A 271 -1.63 27.14 0.11
C LEU A 271 -0.63 26.15 0.70
N LYS A 272 0.31 25.69 -0.13
CA LYS A 272 1.48 24.89 0.27
C LYS A 272 2.67 25.80 0.60
N THR A 273 3.18 25.71 1.82
CA THR A 273 4.37 26.46 2.28
C THR A 273 5.36 25.54 2.97
N LEU A 274 6.66 25.81 2.82
CA LEU A 274 7.70 25.01 3.47
C LEU A 274 7.72 25.30 4.97
N PHE A 275 7.62 24.26 5.79
CA PHE A 275 7.75 24.36 7.24
C PHE A 275 9.21 24.19 7.66
N ALA A 276 9.87 23.16 7.12
CA ALA A 276 11.25 22.81 7.45
C ALA A 276 11.89 21.99 6.32
N ASP A 277 13.20 22.12 6.17
CA ASP A 277 14.01 21.33 5.24
C ASP A 277 15.12 20.63 6.03
N PHE A 278 15.05 19.30 6.11
CA PHE A 278 16.01 18.45 6.81
C PHE A 278 16.93 17.69 5.85
N SER A 279 16.97 18.05 4.57
CA SER A 279 17.79 17.36 3.56
C SER A 279 19.30 17.37 3.87
N ILE A 280 19.76 18.26 4.74
CA ILE A 280 21.16 18.29 5.22
C ILE A 280 21.37 17.30 6.38
N GLU A 281 20.35 17.06 7.20
CA GLU A 281 20.44 16.21 8.40
C GLU A 281 20.06 14.75 8.13
N VAL A 282 19.28 14.50 7.08
CA VAL A 282 18.69 13.19 6.76
C VAL A 282 19.14 12.77 5.37
N SER A 283 19.70 11.55 5.27
CA SER A 283 20.12 10.95 3.99
C SER A 283 18.92 10.65 3.08
N ASP A 284 19.12 10.74 1.76
CA ASP A 284 18.08 10.60 0.72
C ASP A 284 18.06 9.22 0.04
N GLY A 285 18.68 8.23 0.69
CA GLY A 285 18.75 6.86 0.23
C GLY A 285 17.39 6.13 0.18
N PRO A 286 17.37 4.90 -0.34
CA PRO A 286 16.13 4.14 -0.57
C PRO A 286 15.40 3.77 0.73
N TRP A 287 16.10 3.74 1.86
CA TRP A 287 15.56 3.35 3.17
C TRP A 287 15.79 4.44 4.23
N GLU A 288 16.33 5.57 3.83
CA GLU A 288 16.64 6.72 4.67
C GLU A 288 15.65 7.85 4.37
N GLY A 289 15.26 8.57 5.41
CA GLY A 289 14.25 9.60 5.27
C GLY A 289 13.46 9.88 6.54
N LEU A 290 12.63 10.91 6.48
CA LEU A 290 11.66 11.22 7.53
C LEU A 290 10.56 10.18 7.54
N VAL A 291 10.18 9.67 8.71
CA VAL A 291 9.12 8.65 8.84
C VAL A 291 7.89 9.20 9.55
N CYS A 292 8.08 10.01 10.59
CA CYS A 292 6.99 10.45 11.44
C CYS A 292 7.33 11.77 12.16
N ILE A 293 6.30 12.55 12.44
CA ILE A 293 6.34 13.72 13.33
C ILE A 293 5.36 13.52 14.48
N ALA A 294 5.75 13.97 15.67
CA ALA A 294 4.88 14.03 16.83
C ALA A 294 5.02 15.38 17.54
N PHE A 295 3.93 15.88 18.12
CA PHE A 295 3.92 17.14 18.86
C PHE A 295 3.88 16.87 20.35
N HIS A 296 4.59 17.67 21.13
CA HIS A 296 4.51 17.59 22.58
C HIS A 296 3.06 17.90 23.04
N PRO A 297 2.50 17.26 24.09
CA PRO A 297 1.13 17.55 24.55
C PRO A 297 0.86 19.04 24.84
N ASN A 298 1.86 19.73 25.39
CA ASN A 298 1.85 21.19 25.62
C ASN A 298 2.47 22.00 24.45
N PHE A 299 2.34 21.54 23.20
CA PHE A 299 2.97 22.16 22.03
C PHE A 299 2.66 23.66 21.88
N HIS A 300 1.43 24.06 22.17
CA HIS A 300 0.98 25.46 22.14
C HIS A 300 1.76 26.39 23.09
N GLN A 301 2.40 25.85 24.13
CA GLN A 301 3.22 26.61 25.08
C GLN A 301 4.71 26.48 24.78
N ASN A 302 5.19 25.25 24.58
CA ASN A 302 6.63 24.97 24.54
C ASN A 302 7.22 24.85 23.13
N ARG A 303 6.36 24.81 22.10
CA ARG A 303 6.76 24.75 20.68
C ARG A 303 7.55 23.49 20.29
N LYS A 304 7.54 22.46 21.13
CA LYS A 304 8.35 21.25 20.95
C LYS A 304 7.68 20.21 20.07
N TYR A 305 8.42 19.73 19.09
CA TYR A 305 8.01 18.59 18.27
C TYR A 305 9.16 17.60 18.12
N TYR A 306 8.82 16.39 17.73
CA TYR A 306 9.74 15.26 17.62
C TYR A 306 9.68 14.71 16.21
N LEU A 307 10.84 14.38 15.66
CA LEU A 307 10.94 13.72 14.37
C LEU A 307 11.56 12.35 14.53
N LYS A 308 10.97 11.38 13.86
CA LYS A 308 11.57 10.06 13.62
C LYS A 308 12.09 10.04 12.20
N HIS A 309 13.36 9.72 12.03
CA HIS A 309 13.95 9.47 10.72
C HIS A 309 14.83 8.22 10.75
N GLU A 310 15.07 7.66 9.58
CA GLU A 310 15.92 6.50 9.41
C GLU A 310 17.19 6.89 8.67
N MET A 311 18.29 6.24 9.04
CA MET A 311 19.58 6.43 8.41
C MET A 311 20.36 5.13 8.36
N ILE A 312 21.30 5.05 7.42
CA ILE A 312 22.31 3.98 7.35
C ILE A 312 23.66 4.58 7.70
N GLU A 313 24.39 3.93 8.59
CA GLU A 313 25.74 4.29 8.99
C GLU A 313 26.57 3.03 9.01
N GLU A 314 27.67 2.99 8.24
CA GLU A 314 28.55 1.82 8.11
C GLU A 314 27.79 0.53 7.74
N GLY A 315 26.76 0.65 6.87
CA GLY A 315 25.91 -0.48 6.45
C GLY A 315 24.87 -0.92 7.49
N GLN A 316 24.85 -0.31 8.68
CA GLN A 316 23.87 -0.58 9.72
C GLN A 316 22.74 0.45 9.70
N ARG A 317 21.49 -0.02 9.70
CA ARG A 317 20.30 0.85 9.79
C ARG A 317 20.02 1.26 11.23
N TYR A 318 19.68 2.53 11.41
CA TYR A 318 19.28 3.12 12.68
C TYR A 318 17.97 3.91 12.54
N THR A 319 17.13 3.81 13.56
CA THR A 319 16.05 4.77 13.81
C THR A 319 16.57 5.86 14.73
N ILE A 320 16.47 7.10 14.30
CA ILE A 320 16.82 8.28 15.09
C ILE A 320 15.55 9.02 15.49
N VAL A 321 15.51 9.47 16.75
CA VAL A 321 14.47 10.37 17.25
C VAL A 321 15.12 11.65 17.72
N VAL A 322 14.69 12.78 17.17
CA VAL A 322 15.20 14.12 17.53
C VAL A 322 14.10 15.01 18.09
N GLU A 323 14.45 15.89 19.02
CA GLU A 323 13.63 16.99 19.50
C GLU A 323 13.99 18.28 18.74
N LYS A 324 12.95 19.01 18.32
CA LYS A 324 13.02 20.29 17.62
C LYS A 324 12.07 21.29 18.26
N LEU A 325 12.22 22.56 17.85
CA LEU A 325 11.36 23.67 18.27
C LEU A 325 10.84 24.40 17.05
N THR A 326 9.58 24.80 17.08
CA THR A 326 9.01 25.67 16.05
C THR A 326 9.32 27.14 16.31
N SER A 327 9.17 27.94 15.26
CA SER A 327 9.10 29.40 15.36
C SER A 327 7.93 29.85 16.24
N GLU A 328 7.97 31.10 16.70
CA GLU A 328 6.93 31.62 17.61
C GLU A 328 5.55 31.71 16.97
N ASN A 329 5.49 31.83 15.65
CA ASN A 329 4.25 31.85 14.89
C ASN A 329 3.78 30.44 14.46
N PHE A 330 4.49 29.38 14.88
CA PHE A 330 4.23 27.98 14.55
C PHE A 330 4.23 27.64 13.05
N ARG A 331 4.67 28.56 12.18
CA ARG A 331 4.63 28.36 10.72
C ARG A 331 5.94 27.84 10.12
N SER A 332 6.99 27.72 10.91
CA SER A 332 8.26 27.16 10.46
C SER A 332 9.01 26.47 11.60
N ASP A 333 10.06 25.72 11.27
CA ASP A 333 11.07 25.34 12.26
C ASP A 333 11.77 26.57 12.84
N SER A 334 12.29 26.44 14.06
CA SER A 334 13.08 27.49 14.71
C SER A 334 14.49 27.65 14.12
N GLY A 335 14.97 26.70 13.31
CA GLY A 335 16.33 26.65 12.79
C GLY A 335 17.37 26.21 13.82
N ARG A 336 16.96 25.87 15.05
CA ARG A 336 17.88 25.35 16.07
C ARG A 336 18.34 23.94 15.71
N ALA A 337 19.58 23.61 16.06
CA ALA A 337 20.11 22.27 15.87
C ALA A 337 19.23 21.20 16.55
N SER A 338 19.07 20.07 15.87
CA SER A 338 18.35 18.91 16.38
C SER A 338 18.99 18.36 17.65
N ARG A 339 18.17 18.14 18.68
CA ARG A 339 18.61 17.42 19.87
C ARG A 339 18.26 15.95 19.72
N GLN A 340 19.24 15.11 19.40
CA GLN A 340 19.03 13.66 19.36
C GLN A 340 18.64 13.15 20.75
N LEU A 341 17.51 12.45 20.81
CA LEU A 341 17.01 11.80 22.02
C LEU A 341 17.36 10.31 22.02
N LEU A 342 17.18 9.65 20.86
CA LEU A 342 17.36 8.21 20.71
C LEU A 342 18.07 7.90 19.39
N LYS A 343 18.91 6.87 19.42
CA LYS A 343 19.48 6.19 18.25
C LYS A 343 19.35 4.69 18.48
N ILE A 344 18.45 4.06 17.73
CA ILE A 344 18.03 2.68 17.94
C ILE A 344 18.48 1.86 16.74
N LYS A 345 19.40 0.93 16.98
CA LYS A 345 19.84 -0.04 15.96
C LYS A 345 18.63 -0.86 15.49
N GLN A 346 18.38 -0.87 14.18
CA GLN A 346 17.36 -1.73 13.58
C GLN A 346 17.95 -3.10 13.27
N PRO A 347 17.15 -4.19 13.34
CA PRO A 347 17.60 -5.54 13.04
C PRO A 347 18.12 -5.69 11.61
#